data_AF-A0A532EJ05-F1
#
_entry.id   AF-A0A532EJ05-F1
#
_cell.length_a   1.000
_cell.length_b   1.000
_cell.length_c   1.000
_cell.angle_alpha   90.00
_cell.angle_beta   90.00
_cell.angle_gamma   90.00
#
_symmetry.space_group_name_H-M   'P 1'
#
loop_
_entity.id
_entity.type
_entity.pdbx_description
1 polymer ?
#
loop_
_entity_poly.entity_id
_entity_poly.type
_entity_poly.pdbx_seq_one_letter_code
_entity_poly.pdbx_strand_id
1 'polypeptide(L)' 'MSWLGGNNDASSRRSGILTVLDVGSSKVCCVVAKLKPRDDGKLLRGRSHRVQVIGIGHQKSQG' A
#
# COMPACT_ATOMS: atom_id res chain seq x y z
N MET A 1 9.64 19.54 -10.19
CA MET A 1 8.68 18.43 -10.37
C MET A 1 7.81 18.37 -9.12
N SER A 2 6.60 18.94 -9.17
CA SER A 2 5.71 19.01 -8.00
C SER A 2 5.03 17.65 -7.78
N TRP A 3 5.38 16.97 -6.69
CA TRP A 3 4.80 15.68 -6.27
C TRP A 3 3.66 15.88 -5.24
N LEU A 4 3.11 17.09 -5.16
CA LEU A 4 2.01 17.43 -4.26
C LEU A 4 0.86 17.99 -5.10
N GLY A 5 0.16 17.07 -5.77
CA GLY A 5 -0.90 17.42 -6.71
C GLY A 5 -2.16 16.60 -6.48
N GLY A 6 -3.20 17.28 -6.00
CA GLY A 6 -4.57 17.05 -6.47
C GLY A 6 -5.44 16.16 -5.59
N ASN A 7 -6.33 16.82 -4.85
CA ASN A 7 -7.60 16.26 -4.41
C ASN A 7 -8.30 15.62 -5.62
N ASN A 8 -8.50 14.30 -5.64
CA ASN A 8 -9.07 13.62 -6.79
C ASN A 8 -10.02 12.50 -6.33
N ASP A 9 -11.32 12.76 -6.32
CA ASP A 9 -12.37 11.75 -6.07
C ASP A 9 -12.33 10.56 -7.07
N ALA A 10 -11.50 10.64 -8.12
CA ALA A 10 -11.21 9.52 -8.99
C ALA A 10 -10.09 8.60 -8.46
N SER A 11 -9.13 9.10 -7.65
CA SER A 11 -8.03 8.28 -7.10
C SER A 11 -8.50 7.40 -5.94
N SER A 12 -9.54 7.83 -5.20
CA SER A 12 -10.17 7.04 -4.13
C SER A 12 -10.88 5.78 -4.65
N ARG A 13 -11.13 5.69 -5.97
CA ARG A 13 -11.83 4.57 -6.62
C ARG A 13 -10.96 3.72 -7.55
N ARG A 14 -9.64 3.91 -7.59
CA ARG A 14 -8.75 3.14 -8.47
C ARG A 14 -8.08 1.99 -7.70
N SER A 15 -8.28 0.77 -8.18
CA SER A 15 -7.46 -0.36 -7.74
C SER A 15 -6.00 -0.17 -8.15
N GLY A 16 -5.07 -0.69 -7.34
CA GLY A 16 -3.64 -0.59 -7.62
C GLY A 16 -2.85 -1.72 -6.98
N ILE A 17 -1.57 -1.82 -7.34
CA ILE A 17 -0.59 -2.66 -6.64
C ILE A 17 0.25 -1.76 -5.74
N LEU A 18 0.43 -2.18 -4.50
CA LEU A 18 1.24 -1.53 -3.48
C LEU A 18 2.31 -2.52 -3.03
N THR A 19 3.54 -2.06 -2.93
CA THR A 19 4.64 -2.80 -2.34
C THR A 19 5.13 -2.06 -1.10
N VAL A 20 5.31 -2.77 0.00
CA VAL A 20 5.92 -2.25 1.24
C VAL A 20 7.24 -2.97 1.44
N LEU A 21 8.28 -2.20 1.71
CA LEU A 21 9.58 -2.70 2.13
C LEU A 21 9.77 -2.38 3.61
N ASP A 22 9.88 -3.44 4.42
CA ASP A 22 10.28 -3.34 5.82
C ASP A 22 11.76 -3.73 5.93
N VAL A 23 12.60 -2.76 6.25
CA VAL A 23 14.06 -2.89 6.31
C VAL A 23 14.47 -2.94 7.77
N GLY A 24 14.71 -4.15 8.27
CA GLY A 24 15.27 -4.38 9.59
C GLY A 24 16.75 -4.72 9.55
N SER A 25 17.43 -4.58 10.69
CA SER A 25 18.86 -4.91 10.85
C SER A 25 19.19 -6.37 10.50
N SER A 26 18.24 -7.29 10.65
CA SER A 26 18.45 -8.72 10.40
C SER A 26 17.76 -9.24 9.13
N LYS A 27 16.71 -8.56 8.66
CA LYS A 27 15.85 -9.03 7.57
C LYS A 27 15.27 -7.86 6.81
N VAL A 28 15.25 -8.00 5.49
CA VAL A 28 14.48 -7.15 4.60
C VAL A 28 13.26 -7.94 4.13
N CYS A 29 12.06 -7.44 4.43
CA CYS A 29 10.78 -8.03 4.04
C CYS A 29 10.12 -7.17 2.97
N CYS A 30 9.66 -7.81 1.89
CA CYS A 30 8.86 -7.19 0.85
C CYS A 30 7.45 -7.80 0.86
N VAL A 31 6.43 -6.95 0.99
CA VAL A 31 5.02 -7.35 0.91
C VAL A 31 4.40 -6.70 -0.31
N VAL A 32 3.84 -7.50 -1.20
CA VAL A 32 3.10 -7.04 -2.38
C VAL A 32 1.62 -7.25 -2.14
N ALA A 33 0.83 -6.20 -2.31
CA ALA A 33 -0.60 -6.23 -2.08
C ALA A 33 -1.38 -5.55 -3.21
N LYS A 34 -2.58 -6.08 -3.48
CA LYS A 34 -3.57 -5.45 -4.35
C LYS A 34 -4.52 -4.60 -3.50
N LEU A 35 -4.65 -3.33 -3.86
CA LEU A 35 -5.64 -2.41 -3.31
C LEU A 35 -6.92 -2.52 -4.12
N LYS A 36 -8.05 -2.71 -3.45
CA LYS A 36 -9.39 -2.67 -4.05
C LYS A 36 -10.20 -1.56 -3.38
N PRO A 37 -10.86 -0.67 -4.14
CA PRO A 37 -11.77 0.31 -3.58
C PRO A 37 -12.78 -0.38 -2.67
N ARG A 38 -13.09 0.25 -1.55
CA ARG A 38 -14.07 -0.24 -0.57
C ARG A 38 -15.26 0.69 -0.58
N ASP A 39 -16.47 0.16 -0.49
CA ASP A 39 -17.65 0.98 -0.25
C ASP A 39 -17.46 1.82 1.02
N ASP A 40 -17.84 3.10 0.95
CA ASP A 40 -17.52 4.12 1.94
C ASP A 40 -17.86 3.69 3.37
N GLY A 41 -16.82 3.28 4.11
CA GLY A 41 -16.93 2.91 5.51
C GLY A 41 -16.73 4.14 6.38
N LYS A 42 -17.82 4.70 6.94
CA LYS A 42 -17.82 5.86 7.85
C LYS A 42 -16.94 5.72 9.11
N LEU A 43 -16.35 4.55 9.35
CA LEU A 43 -15.68 4.20 10.60
C LEU A 43 -14.22 4.67 10.69
N LEU A 44 -13.49 4.80 9.58
CA LEU A 44 -12.04 5.10 9.62
C LEU A 44 -11.65 6.12 8.55
N ARG A 45 -11.47 7.39 8.95
CA ARG A 45 -11.07 8.48 8.06
C ARG A 45 -9.75 8.15 7.37
N GLY A 46 -9.70 8.25 6.04
CA GLY A 46 -8.51 7.96 5.22
C GLY A 46 -8.36 6.51 4.75
N ARG A 47 -9.19 5.56 5.22
CA ARG A 47 -9.14 4.16 4.75
C ARG A 47 -10.10 3.93 3.57
N SER A 48 -9.63 4.23 2.36
CA SER A 48 -10.41 4.11 1.12
C SER A 48 -10.38 2.73 0.43
N HIS A 49 -9.37 1.90 0.75
CA HIS A 49 -9.15 0.62 0.05
C HIS A 49 -9.10 -0.56 1.02
N ARG A 50 -9.60 -1.72 0.57
CA ARG A 50 -9.24 -3.02 1.14
C ARG A 50 -7.90 -3.45 0.57
N VAL A 51 -7.09 -4.09 1.40
CA VAL A 51 -5.77 -4.60 1.04
C VAL A 51 -5.85 -6.12 0.96
N GLN A 52 -5.37 -6.70 -0.13
CA GLN A 52 -5.19 -8.14 -0.28
C GLN A 52 -3.71 -8.41 -0.53
N VAL A 53 -3.02 -9.08 0.40
CA VAL A 53 -1.63 -9.51 0.18
C VAL A 53 -1.63 -10.59 -0.89
N ILE A 54 -0.80 -10.41 -1.92
CA ILE A 54 -0.66 -11.32 -3.05
C ILE A 54 0.75 -11.90 -3.19
N GLY A 55 1.71 -11.39 -2.41
CA GLY A 55 3.07 -11.92 -2.38
C GLY A 55 3.83 -11.43 -1.15
N ILE A 56 4.69 -12.28 -0.62
CA ILE A 56 5.63 -11.96 0.47
C ILE A 56 6.98 -12.53 0.08
N GLY A 57 8.02 -11.70 0.14
CA GLY A 57 9.41 -12.11 0.00
C GLY A 57 10.19 -11.63 1.21
N HIS A 58 11.22 -12.36 1.62
CA HIS A 58 12.14 -11.91 2.64
C HIS A 58 13.55 -12.41 2.38
N GLN A 59 14.53 -11.59 2.76
CA GLN A 59 15.94 -11.88 2.63
C GLN A 59 16.67 -11.49 3.92
N LYS A 60 17.77 -12.17 4.22
CA LYS A 60 18.70 -11.76 5.29
C LYS A 60 19.28 -10.38 4.95
N SER A 61 19.19 -9.44 5.89
CA SER A 61 19.83 -8.13 5.73
C SER A 61 21.33 -8.29 5.52
N GLN A 62 21.90 -7.46 4.65
CA GLN A 62 23.33 -7.49 4.28
C GLN A 62 24.11 -6.32 4.87
N GLY A 63 23.52 -5.59 5.82
CA GLY A 63 24.05 -4.33 6.33
C GLY A 63 23.36 -3.15 5.66
#